data_AF-A0A537X736-F1
#
_entry.id   AF-A0A537X736-F1
#
_cell.length_a   1.000
_cell.length_b   1.000
_cell.length_c   1.000
_cell.angle_alpha   90.00
_cell.angle_beta   90.00
_cell.angle_gamma   90.00
#
_symmetry.space_group_name_H-M   'P 1'
#
loop_
_entity.id
_entity.type
_entity.pdbx_description
1 polymer ?
#
loop_
_entity_poly.entity_id
_entity_poly.type
_entity_poly.pdbx_seq_one_letter_code
_entity_poly.pdbx_strand_id
1 'polypeptide(L)'
;MRFPRLRVRHWIAPAPASTGHPLYSSTWRAQVESRADELRDELARAADQSPPDGVDSWAQVADYGIAERNIELARDIAGRRAGLFGWLRCWASGADVETAWQAVHSAESALVMVAPAESVRAQLPEIRASMAAALGASDSRVAEYTTELAACGRNLDAAHRQHVRVIKAAVNAASDAAHSNVRNYRNWLLIISFIFVAGLIGLAIAHSSNRNFLYICQAKAGAPGCGGEHSGDVAEIEAAGAAGGLLMAVFALIRLKIYSGPYALPLWVALVRVPSGAAAALVGALLLQGQVFNSLTPQTRSGLLAYAAFFGAAPEVVLRLIDKRVNEATAAARPKSDPLQPVPPAGANADST
;
A
#
# COMPACT_ATOMS: atom_id res chain seq x y z
N MET A 1 -2.94 18.78 -63.82
CA MET A 1 -2.09 18.93 -62.61
C MET A 1 -2.70 18.11 -61.48
N ARG A 2 -2.04 17.02 -61.06
CA ARG A 2 -2.46 16.13 -59.97
C ARG A 2 -1.27 15.96 -59.02
N PHE A 3 -1.43 16.38 -57.76
CA PHE A 3 -0.43 16.19 -56.72
C PHE A 3 -0.41 14.72 -56.26
N PRO A 4 0.76 14.12 -55.98
CA PRO A 4 0.86 12.79 -55.39
C PRO A 4 0.67 12.86 -53.86
N ARG A 5 -0.16 11.96 -53.32
CA ARG A 5 -0.34 11.77 -51.86
C ARG A 5 0.85 10.98 -51.31
N LEU A 6 1.69 11.63 -50.50
CA LEU A 6 2.69 10.97 -49.66
C LEU A 6 1.97 10.17 -48.56
N ARG A 7 2.15 8.85 -48.57
CA ARG A 7 1.62 7.93 -47.56
C ARG A 7 2.70 7.76 -46.48
N VAL A 8 2.63 8.54 -45.41
CA VAL A 8 3.57 8.45 -44.26
C VAL A 8 3.26 7.16 -43.50
N ARG A 9 4.10 6.15 -43.69
CA ARG A 9 4.00 4.85 -43.04
C ARG A 9 4.63 4.97 -41.65
N HIS A 10 3.81 5.19 -40.62
CA HIS A 10 4.25 5.23 -39.24
C HIS A 10 4.55 3.79 -38.82
N TRP A 11 5.83 3.42 -38.78
CA TRP A 11 6.25 2.16 -38.21
C TRP A 11 6.34 2.34 -36.69
N ILE A 12 5.22 2.10 -35.99
CA ILE A 12 5.28 1.75 -34.58
C ILE A 12 5.80 0.32 -34.58
N ALA A 13 7.08 0.16 -34.22
CA ALA A 13 7.61 -1.17 -33.91
C ALA A 13 6.73 -1.75 -32.77
N PRO A 14 6.16 -2.94 -32.90
CA PRO A 14 5.49 -3.58 -31.78
C PRO A 14 6.53 -3.78 -30.67
N ALA A 15 6.20 -3.33 -29.45
CA ALA A 15 6.98 -3.61 -28.26
C ALA A 15 7.32 -5.12 -28.23
N PRO A 16 8.55 -5.52 -27.87
CA PRO A 16 8.90 -6.92 -27.80
C PRO A 16 7.89 -7.64 -26.90
N ALA A 17 7.23 -8.67 -27.44
CA ALA A 17 6.26 -9.46 -26.73
C ALA A 17 6.91 -9.98 -25.44
N SER A 18 6.38 -9.55 -24.30
CA SER A 18 6.77 -10.05 -22.99
C SER A 18 6.35 -11.52 -22.88
N THR A 19 7.23 -12.43 -23.26
CA THR A 19 7.04 -13.88 -23.07
C THR A 19 7.30 -14.29 -21.62
N GLY A 20 6.75 -13.54 -20.66
CA GLY A 20 6.84 -13.79 -19.24
C GLY A 20 5.47 -14.17 -18.67
N HIS A 21 5.40 -15.30 -17.95
CA HIS A 21 4.20 -15.75 -17.25
C HIS A 21 3.50 -14.60 -16.49
N PRO A 22 2.17 -14.44 -16.57
CA PRO A 22 1.42 -13.33 -15.98
C PRO A 22 1.52 -13.22 -14.44
N LEU A 23 2.09 -14.23 -13.78
CA LEU A 23 2.36 -14.22 -12.33
C LEU A 23 3.64 -13.47 -11.94
N TYR A 24 4.44 -12.99 -12.91
CA TYR A 24 5.79 -12.44 -12.66
C TYR A 24 5.95 -10.93 -12.87
N SER A 25 5.08 -10.24 -13.60
CA SER A 25 5.17 -8.78 -13.76
C SER A 25 4.39 -8.07 -12.65
N SER A 26 4.94 -8.04 -11.44
CA SER A 26 4.41 -7.16 -10.40
C SER A 26 4.38 -5.73 -10.94
N THR A 27 3.23 -5.04 -10.88
CA THR A 27 3.00 -3.72 -11.50
C THR A 27 4.13 -2.71 -11.25
N TRP A 28 4.72 -2.73 -10.06
CA TRP A 28 5.85 -1.87 -9.70
C TRP A 28 7.11 -2.11 -10.54
N ARG A 29 7.38 -3.34 -10.99
CA ARG A 29 8.55 -3.66 -11.83
C ARG A 29 8.44 -2.98 -13.18
N ALA A 30 7.25 -3.06 -13.80
CA ALA A 30 6.99 -2.39 -15.06
C ALA A 30 7.06 -0.87 -14.94
N GLN A 31 6.60 -0.31 -13.81
CA GLN A 31 6.72 1.13 -13.52
C GLN A 31 8.18 1.57 -13.36
N VAL A 32 8.97 0.83 -12.57
CA VAL A 32 10.40 1.11 -12.40
C VAL A 32 11.15 0.97 -13.71
N GLU A 33 10.86 -0.06 -14.49
CA GLU A 33 11.50 -0.29 -15.80
C GLU A 33 11.20 0.86 -16.76
N SER A 34 9.92 1.23 -16.91
CA SER A 34 9.50 2.39 -17.72
C SER A 34 10.18 3.68 -17.26
N ARG A 35 10.24 3.92 -15.94
CA ARG A 35 10.87 5.12 -15.38
C ARG A 35 12.39 5.11 -15.60
N ALA A 36 13.04 3.98 -15.45
CA ALA A 36 14.47 3.84 -15.70
C ALA A 36 14.82 3.99 -17.19
N ASP A 37 13.95 3.53 -18.10
CA ASP A 37 14.06 3.78 -19.54
C ASP A 37 13.96 5.29 -19.84
N GLU A 38 12.96 5.99 -19.29
CA GLU A 38 12.82 7.45 -19.44
C GLU A 38 14.06 8.23 -18.96
N LEU A 39 14.59 7.86 -17.79
CA LEU A 39 15.78 8.51 -17.22
C LEU A 39 17.03 8.21 -18.04
N ARG A 40 17.12 7.01 -18.63
CA ARG A 40 18.21 6.65 -19.55
C ARG A 40 18.17 7.51 -20.81
N ASP A 41 16.99 7.73 -21.38
CA ASP A 41 16.81 8.57 -22.55
C ASP A 41 17.11 10.05 -22.25
N GLU A 42 16.78 10.52 -21.05
CA GLU A 42 17.15 11.87 -20.59
C GLU A 42 18.67 12.00 -20.37
N LEU A 43 19.32 10.97 -19.82
CA LEU A 43 20.78 10.93 -19.66
C LEU A 43 21.49 10.90 -21.01
N ALA A 44 20.96 10.18 -22.00
CA ALA A 44 21.50 10.16 -23.36
C ALA A 44 21.40 11.55 -24.02
N ARG A 45 20.26 12.25 -23.86
CA ARG A 45 20.10 13.64 -24.34
C ARG A 45 21.05 14.62 -23.64
N ALA A 46 21.42 14.38 -22.39
CA ALA A 46 22.45 15.15 -21.72
C ALA A 46 23.84 14.89 -22.34
N ALA A 47 24.14 13.62 -22.66
CA ALA A 47 25.42 13.22 -23.26
C ALA A 47 25.65 13.80 -24.66
N ASP A 48 24.58 14.04 -25.44
CA ASP A 48 24.66 14.65 -26.78
C ASP A 48 25.06 16.14 -26.75
N GLN A 49 25.01 16.80 -25.59
CA GLN A 49 25.48 18.18 -25.42
C GLN A 49 26.99 18.23 -25.17
N SER A 50 27.60 19.39 -25.44
CA SER A 50 28.98 19.62 -25.01
C SER A 50 29.08 19.48 -23.48
N PRO A 51 30.06 18.73 -22.97
CA PRO A 51 30.32 18.67 -21.53
C PRO A 51 30.66 20.07 -21.00
N PRO A 52 30.56 20.27 -19.66
CA PRO A 52 30.92 21.53 -19.02
C PRO A 52 32.35 21.99 -19.37
N ASP A 53 32.57 23.30 -19.37
CA ASP A 53 33.88 23.89 -19.66
C ASP A 53 34.97 23.29 -18.76
N GLY A 54 36.07 22.86 -19.39
CA GLY A 54 37.20 22.23 -18.70
C GLY A 54 37.07 20.71 -18.48
N VAL A 55 36.06 20.07 -19.08
CA VAL A 55 35.84 18.63 -19.01
C VAL A 55 35.80 18.02 -20.41
N ASP A 56 36.61 16.98 -20.67
CA ASP A 56 36.71 16.35 -22.00
C ASP A 56 35.55 15.39 -22.30
N SER A 57 34.89 14.87 -21.28
CA SER A 57 33.83 13.86 -21.40
C SER A 57 32.85 13.88 -20.23
N TRP A 58 31.57 13.63 -20.51
CA TRP A 58 30.53 13.44 -19.50
C TRP A 58 30.85 12.35 -18.46
N ALA A 59 31.66 11.36 -18.80
CA ALA A 59 32.10 10.33 -17.86
C ALA A 59 32.90 10.88 -16.66
N GLN A 60 33.50 12.08 -16.80
CA GLN A 60 34.24 12.76 -15.73
C GLN A 60 33.31 13.61 -14.84
N VAL A 61 32.06 13.85 -15.28
CA VAL A 61 31.07 14.60 -14.50
C VAL A 61 30.46 13.67 -13.45
N ALA A 62 30.72 13.94 -12.18
CA ALA A 62 30.28 13.07 -11.08
C ALA A 62 28.78 12.78 -11.09
N ASP A 63 27.93 13.79 -11.33
CA ASP A 63 26.48 13.61 -11.37
C ASP A 63 26.02 12.76 -12.57
N TYR A 64 26.75 12.74 -13.68
CA TYR A 64 26.48 11.87 -14.81
C TYR A 64 26.68 10.39 -14.41
N GLY A 65 27.83 10.07 -13.81
CA GLY A 65 28.12 8.71 -13.34
C GLY A 65 27.20 8.26 -12.21
N ILE A 66 26.75 9.18 -11.34
CA ILE A 66 25.75 8.88 -10.31
C ILE A 66 24.40 8.52 -10.96
N ALA A 67 23.96 9.28 -11.98
CA ALA A 67 22.72 9.01 -12.69
C ALA A 67 22.78 7.65 -13.40
N GLU A 68 23.83 7.39 -14.20
CA GLU A 68 24.02 6.16 -14.96
C GLU A 68 23.95 4.91 -14.05
N ARG A 69 24.80 4.88 -13.00
CA ARG A 69 24.87 3.75 -12.07
C ARG A 69 23.52 3.45 -11.40
N ASN A 70 22.77 4.49 -11.03
CA ASN A 70 21.49 4.31 -10.35
C ASN A 70 20.38 3.86 -11.31
N ILE A 71 20.38 4.34 -12.56
CA ILE A 71 19.48 3.85 -13.61
C ILE A 71 19.74 2.36 -13.84
N GLU A 72 21.00 1.94 -13.97
CA GLU A 72 21.36 0.54 -14.14
C GLU A 72 20.95 -0.32 -12.94
N LEU A 73 21.19 0.17 -11.72
CA LEU A 73 20.75 -0.51 -10.50
C LEU A 73 19.23 -0.71 -10.47
N ALA A 74 18.45 0.32 -10.80
CA ALA A 74 16.99 0.23 -10.86
C ALA A 74 16.52 -0.83 -11.87
N ARG A 75 17.13 -0.85 -13.06
CA ARG A 75 16.85 -1.84 -14.11
C ARG A 75 17.22 -3.25 -13.72
N ASP A 76 18.40 -3.46 -13.14
CA ASP A 76 18.83 -4.77 -12.67
C ASP A 76 17.80 -5.33 -11.68
N ILE A 77 17.43 -4.53 -10.67
CA ILE A 77 16.47 -4.95 -9.65
C ILE A 77 15.09 -5.24 -10.26
N ALA A 78 14.61 -4.41 -11.18
CA ALA A 78 13.34 -4.62 -11.86
C ALA A 78 13.36 -5.89 -12.74
N GLY A 79 14.48 -6.14 -13.42
CA GLY A 79 14.68 -7.28 -14.33
C GLY A 79 15.02 -8.60 -13.62
N ARG A 80 15.40 -8.58 -12.34
CA ARG A 80 15.77 -9.77 -11.58
C ARG A 80 14.61 -10.78 -11.51
N ARG A 81 14.84 -11.95 -12.10
CA ARG A 81 13.97 -13.12 -11.96
C ARG A 81 14.38 -13.91 -10.72
N ALA A 82 13.52 -13.89 -9.71
CA ALA A 82 13.71 -14.73 -8.52
C ALA A 82 13.01 -16.08 -8.70
N GLY A 83 13.69 -17.17 -8.34
CA GLY A 83 13.05 -18.47 -8.12
C GLY A 83 12.07 -18.41 -6.93
N LEU A 84 11.24 -19.43 -6.74
CA LEU A 84 10.15 -19.46 -5.73
C LEU A 84 10.56 -18.99 -4.32
N PHE A 85 11.65 -19.55 -3.76
CA PHE A 85 12.13 -19.17 -2.42
C PHE A 85 12.74 -17.76 -2.38
N GLY A 86 13.42 -17.35 -3.45
CA GLY A 86 13.95 -15.99 -3.59
C GLY A 86 12.81 -14.96 -3.69
N TRP A 87 11.77 -15.28 -4.43
CA TRP A 87 10.56 -14.46 -4.56
C TRP A 87 9.88 -14.28 -3.21
N LEU A 88 9.70 -15.35 -2.43
CA LEU A 88 9.06 -15.28 -1.11
C LEU A 88 9.85 -14.39 -0.15
N ARG A 89 11.18 -14.52 -0.14
CA ARG A 89 12.08 -13.67 0.67
C ARG A 89 12.03 -12.20 0.26
N CYS A 90 12.11 -11.92 -1.04
CA CYS A 90 12.05 -10.55 -1.57
C CYS A 90 10.67 -9.92 -1.37
N TRP A 91 9.61 -10.70 -1.52
CA TRP A 91 8.24 -10.29 -1.24
C TRP A 91 8.04 -9.96 0.25
N ALA A 92 8.57 -10.80 1.14
CA ALA A 92 8.51 -10.59 2.59
C ALA A 92 9.38 -9.40 3.04
N SER A 93 10.57 -9.21 2.48
CA SER A 93 11.42 -8.09 2.86
C SER A 93 10.94 -6.76 2.27
N GLY A 94 10.42 -6.74 1.04
CA GLY A 94 10.11 -5.52 0.30
C GLY A 94 11.35 -4.71 -0.11
N ALA A 95 12.56 -5.24 0.11
CA ALA A 95 13.80 -4.51 -0.09
C ALA A 95 14.07 -4.17 -1.56
N ASP A 96 13.75 -5.07 -2.50
CA ASP A 96 13.94 -4.82 -3.92
C ASP A 96 13.10 -3.64 -4.42
N VAL A 97 11.86 -3.51 -3.96
CA VAL A 97 10.99 -2.37 -4.32
C VAL A 97 11.62 -1.07 -3.85
N GLU A 98 12.02 -1.04 -2.59
CA GLU A 98 12.62 0.14 -1.96
C GLU A 98 13.93 0.54 -2.65
N THR A 99 14.85 -0.42 -2.84
CA THR A 99 16.13 -0.15 -3.48
C THR A 99 15.95 0.31 -4.93
N ALA A 100 14.98 -0.25 -5.66
CA ALA A 100 14.69 0.17 -7.02
C ALA A 100 14.18 1.62 -7.09
N TRP A 101 13.20 1.99 -6.25
CA TRP A 101 12.68 3.36 -6.22
C TRP A 101 13.68 4.36 -5.67
N GLN A 102 14.47 4.01 -4.65
CA GLN A 102 15.56 4.84 -4.16
C GLN A 102 16.63 5.09 -5.23
N ALA A 103 16.95 4.07 -6.04
CA ALA A 103 17.85 4.22 -7.17
C ALA A 103 17.27 5.18 -8.22
N VAL A 104 15.98 5.01 -8.58
CA VAL A 104 15.27 5.96 -9.47
C VAL A 104 15.34 7.39 -8.93
N HIS A 105 14.99 7.62 -7.66
CA HIS A 105 15.02 8.95 -7.03
C HIS A 105 16.43 9.56 -6.97
N SER A 106 17.45 8.72 -6.78
CA SER A 106 18.84 9.13 -6.79
C SER A 106 19.29 9.54 -8.19
N ALA A 107 18.91 8.78 -9.22
CA ALA A 107 19.18 9.13 -10.61
C ALA A 107 18.48 10.42 -11.04
N GLU A 108 17.20 10.58 -10.68
CA GLU A 108 16.44 11.80 -10.94
C GLU A 108 17.08 13.05 -10.33
N SER A 109 17.59 12.94 -9.12
CA SER A 109 18.24 14.05 -8.41
C SER A 109 19.57 14.43 -9.06
N ALA A 110 20.34 13.45 -9.52
CA ALA A 110 21.60 13.68 -10.21
C ALA A 110 21.38 14.25 -11.63
N LEU A 111 20.33 13.78 -12.33
CA LEU A 111 19.97 14.26 -13.66
C LEU A 111 19.68 15.76 -13.72
N VAL A 112 19.14 16.36 -12.65
CA VAL A 112 18.93 17.82 -12.57
C VAL A 112 20.21 18.62 -12.82
N MET A 113 21.37 18.08 -12.47
CA MET A 113 22.65 18.77 -12.63
C MET A 113 23.19 18.71 -14.05
N VAL A 114 22.89 17.63 -14.79
CA VAL A 114 23.47 17.36 -16.11
C VAL A 114 22.49 17.56 -17.27
N ALA A 115 21.18 17.51 -17.01
CA ALA A 115 20.15 17.64 -18.03
C ALA A 115 20.12 19.06 -18.66
N PRO A 116 19.68 19.19 -19.91
CA PRO A 116 19.53 20.51 -20.54
C PRO A 116 18.60 21.43 -19.75
N ALA A 117 18.91 22.73 -19.71
CA ALA A 117 18.18 23.69 -18.87
C ALA A 117 16.69 23.82 -19.25
N GLU A 118 16.35 23.60 -20.52
CA GLU A 118 14.97 23.51 -20.99
C GLU A 118 14.22 22.31 -20.41
N SER A 119 14.87 21.14 -20.31
CA SER A 119 14.26 19.93 -19.75
C SER A 119 14.01 20.08 -18.26
N VAL A 120 14.98 20.63 -17.51
CA VAL A 120 14.79 20.90 -16.08
C VAL A 120 13.67 21.92 -15.85
N ARG A 121 13.60 22.99 -16.66
CA ARG A 121 12.51 23.98 -16.57
C ARG A 121 11.13 23.36 -16.84
N ALA A 122 11.05 22.44 -17.80
CA ALA A 122 9.80 21.73 -18.12
C ALA A 122 9.31 20.84 -16.96
N GLN A 123 10.21 20.33 -16.11
CA GLN A 123 9.86 19.51 -14.95
C GLN A 123 9.39 20.30 -13.72
N LEU A 124 9.68 21.61 -13.63
CA LEU A 124 9.38 22.41 -12.43
C LEU A 124 7.89 22.40 -12.00
N PRO A 125 6.91 22.48 -12.94
CA PRO A 125 5.50 22.38 -12.56
C PRO A 125 5.13 21.04 -11.92
N GLU A 126 5.70 19.94 -12.42
CA GLU A 126 5.49 18.59 -11.90
C GLU A 126 6.14 18.42 -10.52
N ILE A 127 7.36 18.94 -10.33
CA ILE A 127 8.04 18.94 -9.03
C ILE A 127 7.18 19.70 -8.01
N ARG A 128 6.64 20.87 -8.37
CA ARG A 128 5.77 21.67 -7.50
C ARG A 128 4.47 20.93 -7.14
N ALA A 129 3.85 20.23 -8.09
CA ALA A 129 2.66 19.44 -7.83
C ALA A 129 2.95 18.26 -6.89
N SER A 130 4.06 17.55 -7.13
CA SER A 130 4.52 16.42 -6.32
C SER A 130 4.89 16.86 -4.90
N MET A 131 5.49 18.04 -4.77
CA MET A 131 5.85 18.65 -3.49
C MET A 131 4.62 18.89 -2.60
N ALA A 132 3.56 19.49 -3.16
CA ALA A 132 2.32 19.74 -2.43
C ALA A 132 1.65 18.43 -1.97
N ALA A 133 1.74 17.38 -2.79
CA ALA A 133 1.20 16.06 -2.45
C ALA A 133 2.03 15.32 -1.38
N ALA A 134 3.36 15.39 -1.45
CA ALA A 134 4.25 14.61 -0.58
C ALA A 134 4.46 15.23 0.81
N LEU A 135 4.58 16.56 0.91
CA LEU A 135 4.85 17.26 2.18
C LEU A 135 3.56 17.68 2.91
N GLY A 136 2.45 17.76 2.19
CA GLY A 136 1.17 18.24 2.71
C GLY A 136 1.09 19.76 2.81
N ALA A 137 -0.13 20.30 2.79
CA ALA A 137 -0.38 21.75 2.71
C ALA A 137 0.06 22.55 3.95
N SER A 138 0.33 21.89 5.08
CA SER A 138 0.67 22.52 6.36
C SER A 138 2.19 22.55 6.65
N ASP A 139 3.02 21.96 5.79
CA ASP A 139 4.48 21.97 5.98
C ASP A 139 5.05 23.35 5.60
N SER A 140 5.79 23.97 6.53
CA SER A 140 6.36 25.32 6.35
C SER A 140 7.31 25.42 5.15
N ARG A 141 7.95 24.32 4.77
CA ARG A 141 8.90 24.27 3.63
C ARG A 141 8.22 24.44 2.28
N VAL A 142 6.93 24.11 2.17
CA VAL A 142 6.20 24.19 0.88
C VAL A 142 6.14 25.62 0.36
N ALA A 143 5.94 26.60 1.24
CA ALA A 143 5.90 28.02 0.85
C ALA A 143 7.27 28.53 0.39
N GLU A 144 8.33 28.15 1.10
CA GLU A 144 9.72 28.50 0.79
C GLU A 144 10.13 27.90 -0.56
N TYR A 145 10.00 26.59 -0.73
CA TYR A 145 10.36 25.88 -1.96
C TYR A 145 9.52 26.34 -3.18
N THR A 146 8.25 26.70 -2.99
CA THR A 146 7.43 27.25 -4.08
C THR A 146 8.01 28.56 -4.60
N THR A 147 8.50 29.41 -3.70
CA THR A 147 9.11 30.70 -4.05
C THR A 147 10.44 30.48 -4.76
N GLU A 148 11.26 29.54 -4.28
CA GLU A 148 12.53 29.19 -4.91
C GLU A 148 12.36 28.59 -6.32
N LEU A 149 11.42 27.66 -6.50
CA LEU A 149 11.13 27.06 -7.81
C LEU A 149 10.65 28.11 -8.82
N ALA A 150 9.89 29.12 -8.38
CA ALA A 150 9.45 30.22 -9.24
C ALA A 150 10.64 31.09 -9.70
N ALA A 151 11.66 31.27 -8.86
CA ALA A 151 12.89 31.96 -9.24
C ALA A 151 13.70 31.14 -10.27
N CYS A 152 13.84 29.82 -10.05
CA CYS A 152 14.56 28.90 -10.93
C CYS A 152 13.95 28.81 -12.35
N GLY A 153 12.64 29.04 -12.49
CA GLY A 153 11.96 29.03 -13.79
C GLY A 153 12.36 30.17 -14.73
N ARG A 154 12.84 31.30 -14.17
CA ARG A 154 13.21 32.52 -14.94
C ARG A 154 14.65 32.48 -15.45
N ASN A 155 15.58 32.00 -14.62
CA ASN A 155 16.98 31.80 -14.97
C ASN A 155 17.47 30.53 -14.28
N LEU A 156 18.14 29.64 -15.02
CA LEU A 156 18.60 28.36 -14.52
C LEU A 156 20.12 28.26 -14.65
N ASP A 157 20.82 28.78 -13.63
CA ASP A 157 22.26 28.62 -13.48
C ASP A 157 22.61 27.39 -12.61
N ALA A 158 23.90 27.19 -12.34
CA ALA A 158 24.38 26.08 -11.51
C ALA A 158 23.84 26.11 -10.07
N ALA A 159 23.66 27.30 -9.48
CA ALA A 159 23.13 27.45 -8.13
C ALA A 159 21.63 27.11 -8.08
N HIS A 160 20.86 27.58 -9.06
CA HIS A 160 19.45 27.23 -9.19
C HIS A 160 19.25 25.72 -9.41
N ARG A 161 20.12 25.06 -10.20
CA ARG A 161 20.08 23.60 -10.36
C ARG A 161 20.30 22.86 -9.03
N GLN A 162 21.21 23.36 -8.20
CA GLN A 162 21.42 22.80 -6.88
C GLN A 162 20.18 22.96 -5.99
N HIS A 163 19.49 24.10 -6.03
CA HIS A 163 18.24 24.29 -5.30
C HIS A 163 17.15 23.33 -5.79
N VAL A 164 16.97 23.19 -7.12
CA VAL A 164 16.01 22.23 -7.70
C VAL A 164 16.32 20.80 -7.27
N ARG A 165 17.61 20.40 -7.24
CA ARG A 165 18.04 19.10 -6.75
C ARG A 165 17.69 18.88 -5.28
N VAL A 166 17.95 19.87 -4.42
CA VAL A 166 17.64 19.79 -2.98
C VAL A 166 16.13 19.64 -2.77
N ILE A 167 15.32 20.44 -3.46
CA ILE A 167 13.86 20.37 -3.38
C ILE A 167 13.37 19.01 -3.85
N LYS A 168 13.85 18.52 -5.02
CA LYS A 168 13.47 17.20 -5.54
C LYS A 168 13.86 16.08 -4.59
N ALA A 169 15.05 16.13 -4.00
CA ALA A 169 15.50 15.16 -3.00
C ALA A 169 14.61 15.18 -1.74
N ALA A 170 14.18 16.35 -1.28
CA ALA A 170 13.26 16.47 -0.15
C ALA A 170 11.87 15.88 -0.45
N VAL A 171 11.35 16.11 -1.65
CA VAL A 171 10.07 15.52 -2.11
C VAL A 171 10.18 14.00 -2.19
N ASN A 172 11.24 13.48 -2.80
CA ASN A 172 11.45 12.04 -2.94
C ASN A 172 11.63 11.39 -1.57
N ALA A 173 12.40 11.99 -0.66
CA ALA A 173 12.56 11.49 0.72
C ALA A 173 11.24 11.46 1.50
N ALA A 174 10.37 12.46 1.33
CA ALA A 174 9.04 12.47 1.93
C ALA A 174 8.15 11.34 1.38
N SER A 175 8.21 11.09 0.07
CA SER A 175 7.50 9.99 -0.60
C SER A 175 8.02 8.63 -0.12
N ASP A 176 9.34 8.43 -0.07
CA ASP A 176 9.98 7.21 0.42
C ASP A 176 9.63 6.94 1.89
N ALA A 177 9.60 7.98 2.73
CA ALA A 177 9.17 7.85 4.12
C ALA A 177 7.71 7.37 4.23
N ALA A 178 6.81 7.92 3.41
CA ALA A 178 5.42 7.46 3.36
C ALA A 178 5.31 5.99 2.90
N HIS A 179 6.11 5.57 1.93
CA HIS A 179 6.18 4.18 1.47
C HIS A 179 6.79 3.23 2.52
N SER A 180 7.78 3.68 3.30
CA SER A 180 8.38 2.90 4.38
C SER A 180 7.38 2.59 5.51
N ASN A 181 6.48 3.54 5.82
CA ASN A 181 5.42 3.35 6.81
C ASN A 181 4.43 2.24 6.39
N VAL A 182 4.14 2.17 5.09
CA VAL A 182 3.31 1.09 4.51
C VAL A 182 3.97 -0.29 4.73
N ARG A 183 5.29 -0.40 4.55
CA ARG A 183 6.03 -1.64 4.84
C ARG A 183 5.99 -2.02 6.32
N ASN A 184 6.24 -1.06 7.20
CA ASN A 184 6.20 -1.29 8.65
C ASN A 184 4.82 -1.77 9.09
N TYR A 185 3.76 -1.16 8.54
CA TYR A 185 2.39 -1.59 8.80
C TYR A 185 2.15 -3.03 8.36
N ARG A 186 2.57 -3.41 7.14
CA ARG A 186 2.50 -4.81 6.67
C ARG A 186 3.23 -5.78 7.60
N ASN A 187 4.45 -5.44 8.01
CA ASN A 187 5.26 -6.30 8.87
C ASN A 187 4.62 -6.46 10.25
N TRP A 188 4.04 -5.38 10.80
CA TRP A 188 3.25 -5.45 12.03
C TRP A 188 2.03 -6.36 11.89
N LEU A 189 1.29 -6.26 10.78
CA LEU A 189 0.16 -7.16 10.52
C LEU A 189 0.58 -8.63 10.47
N LEU A 190 1.73 -8.93 9.84
CA LEU A 190 2.30 -10.27 9.81
C LEU A 190 2.68 -10.78 11.20
N ILE A 191 3.36 -9.96 12.00
CA ILE A 191 3.76 -10.31 13.37
C ILE A 191 2.51 -10.58 14.22
N ILE A 192 1.51 -9.69 14.18
CA ILE A 192 0.25 -9.85 14.92
C ILE A 192 -0.49 -11.11 14.47
N SER A 193 -0.57 -11.36 13.16
CA SER A 193 -1.19 -12.58 12.63
C SER A 193 -0.48 -13.83 13.12
N PHE A 194 0.86 -13.83 13.13
CA PHE A 194 1.65 -14.96 13.62
C PHE A 194 1.43 -15.19 15.12
N ILE A 195 1.42 -14.12 15.92
CA ILE A 195 1.14 -14.19 17.36
C ILE A 195 -0.26 -14.76 17.61
N PHE A 196 -1.30 -14.31 16.88
CA PHE A 196 -2.63 -14.88 17.04
C PHE A 196 -2.69 -16.35 16.66
N VAL A 197 -2.13 -16.73 15.51
CA VAL A 197 -2.12 -18.14 15.07
C VAL A 197 -1.36 -19.02 16.07
N ALA A 198 -0.18 -18.59 16.53
CA ALA A 198 0.60 -19.32 17.51
C ALA A 198 -0.13 -19.43 18.86
N GLY A 199 -0.79 -18.36 19.29
CA GLY A 199 -1.61 -18.35 20.51
C GLY A 199 -2.78 -19.33 20.42
N LEU A 200 -3.55 -19.30 19.32
CA LEU A 200 -4.69 -20.20 19.08
C LEU A 200 -4.25 -21.66 19.01
N ILE A 201 -3.19 -21.97 18.24
CA ILE A 201 -2.61 -23.32 18.20
C ILE A 201 -2.17 -23.76 19.61
N GLY A 202 -1.52 -22.87 20.37
CA GLY A 202 -1.13 -23.15 21.75
C GLY A 202 -2.32 -23.46 22.66
N LEU A 203 -3.43 -22.72 22.53
CA LEU A 203 -4.67 -22.96 23.27
C LEU A 203 -5.31 -24.28 22.88
N ALA A 204 -5.37 -24.61 21.59
CA ALA A 204 -5.88 -25.87 21.08
C ALA A 204 -5.04 -27.06 21.59
N ILE A 205 -3.70 -26.97 21.54
CA ILE A 205 -2.79 -28.00 22.07
C ILE A 205 -2.96 -28.14 23.59
N ALA A 206 -3.01 -27.04 24.34
CA ALA A 206 -3.18 -27.06 25.79
C ALA A 206 -4.52 -27.70 26.19
N HIS A 207 -5.62 -27.37 25.48
CA HIS A 207 -6.92 -27.99 25.69
C HIS A 207 -6.92 -29.49 25.33
N SER A 208 -6.26 -29.87 24.22
CA SER A 208 -6.16 -31.29 23.83
C SER A 208 -5.37 -32.13 24.85
N SER A 209 -4.35 -31.51 25.49
CA SER A 209 -3.52 -32.16 26.51
C SER A 209 -4.21 -32.22 27.87
N ASN A 210 -4.98 -31.19 28.20
CA ASN A 210 -5.78 -31.12 29.42
C ASN A 210 -7.16 -30.53 29.12
N ARG A 211 -8.17 -31.41 29.05
CA ARG A 211 -9.56 -31.01 28.78
C ARG A 211 -10.16 -30.05 29.82
N ASN A 212 -9.50 -29.88 30.97
CA ASN A 212 -9.86 -28.92 32.02
C ASN A 212 -9.17 -27.55 31.87
N PHE A 213 -8.34 -27.34 30.84
CA PHE A 213 -7.62 -26.07 30.65
C PHE A 213 -8.58 -24.92 30.26
N LEU A 214 -9.50 -25.19 29.33
CA LEU A 214 -10.59 -24.29 28.97
C LEU A 214 -11.92 -24.99 29.23
N TYR A 215 -12.64 -24.52 30.25
CA TYR A 215 -13.95 -25.05 30.61
C TYR A 215 -15.01 -24.51 29.66
N ILE A 216 -15.27 -25.25 28.58
CA ILE A 216 -16.38 -24.98 27.66
C ILE A 216 -17.44 -26.04 27.87
N CYS A 217 -18.45 -25.71 28.66
CA CYS A 217 -19.60 -26.57 28.87
C CYS A 217 -20.50 -26.56 27.63
N GLN A 218 -21.07 -27.71 27.28
CA GLN A 218 -22.15 -27.78 26.28
C GLN A 218 -23.44 -28.20 26.97
N ALA A 219 -24.55 -27.54 26.64
CA ALA A 219 -25.86 -28.01 27.08
C ALA A 219 -26.18 -29.35 26.41
N LYS A 220 -26.32 -30.41 27.19
CA LYS A 220 -27.00 -31.64 26.73
C LYS A 220 -28.49 -31.32 26.60
N ALA A 221 -29.19 -31.91 25.63
CA ALA A 221 -30.63 -31.77 25.51
C ALA A 221 -31.31 -32.21 26.83
N GLY A 222 -31.76 -31.25 27.65
CA GLY A 222 -32.54 -31.49 28.86
C GLY A 222 -31.97 -31.07 30.24
N ALA A 223 -30.86 -30.33 30.38
CA ALA A 223 -30.36 -29.92 31.71
C ALA A 223 -30.21 -28.39 31.90
N PRO A 224 -30.67 -27.82 33.04
CA PRO A 224 -30.20 -26.53 33.55
C PRO A 224 -28.91 -26.71 34.36
N GLY A 225 -27.90 -25.86 34.10
CA GLY A 225 -26.66 -25.77 34.88
C GLY A 225 -25.70 -26.96 34.71
N CYS A 226 -25.12 -27.11 33.52
CA CYS A 226 -23.92 -27.93 33.23
C CYS A 226 -23.85 -29.34 33.85
N GLY A 227 -24.77 -30.23 33.46
CA GLY A 227 -24.68 -31.69 33.70
C GLY A 227 -24.15 -32.50 32.49
N GLY A 228 -23.33 -31.90 31.64
CA GLY A 228 -22.89 -32.47 30.35
C GLY A 228 -21.42 -32.87 30.31
N GLU A 229 -21.13 -33.94 29.55
CA GLU A 229 -19.80 -34.50 29.29
C GLU A 229 -18.86 -33.46 28.64
N HIS A 230 -17.62 -33.38 29.12
CA HIS A 230 -16.63 -32.40 28.66
C HIS A 230 -16.25 -32.62 27.19
N SER A 231 -16.54 -31.66 26.31
CA SER A 231 -15.62 -31.19 25.24
C SER A 231 -16.38 -30.35 24.20
N GLY A 232 -16.47 -29.04 24.41
CA GLY A 232 -16.36 -28.14 23.26
C GLY A 232 -14.94 -28.23 22.74
N ASP A 233 -14.73 -28.89 21.60
CA ASP A 233 -13.41 -28.92 20.98
C ASP A 233 -13.07 -27.48 20.57
N VAL A 234 -12.10 -26.91 21.28
CA VAL A 234 -11.60 -25.55 21.07
C VAL A 234 -11.21 -25.37 19.60
N ALA A 235 -10.65 -26.41 18.97
CA ALA A 235 -10.29 -26.36 17.55
C ALA A 235 -11.51 -26.19 16.63
N GLU A 236 -12.67 -26.78 16.97
CA GLU A 236 -13.91 -26.61 16.19
C GLU A 236 -14.46 -25.20 16.32
N ILE A 237 -14.41 -24.61 17.51
CA ILE A 237 -14.85 -23.24 17.78
C ILE A 237 -13.95 -22.24 17.05
N GLU A 238 -12.64 -22.45 17.13
CA GLU A 238 -11.65 -21.63 16.41
C GLU A 238 -11.84 -21.73 14.90
N ALA A 239 -12.08 -22.94 14.36
CA ALA A 239 -12.34 -23.14 12.94
C ALA A 239 -13.65 -22.46 12.48
N ALA A 240 -14.71 -22.56 13.27
CA ALA A 240 -15.98 -21.86 12.98
C ALA A 240 -15.79 -20.33 13.01
N GLY A 241 -15.05 -19.80 13.98
CA GLY A 241 -14.68 -18.40 14.06
C GLY A 241 -13.83 -17.91 12.89
N ALA A 242 -12.83 -18.70 12.51
CA ALA A 242 -11.97 -18.45 11.37
C ALA A 242 -12.79 -18.35 10.06
N ALA A 243 -13.80 -19.20 9.90
CA ALA A 243 -14.71 -19.15 8.75
C ALA A 243 -15.51 -17.83 8.71
N GLY A 244 -15.99 -17.34 9.86
CA GLY A 244 -16.62 -16.02 9.98
C GLY A 244 -15.67 -14.87 9.61
N GLY A 245 -14.43 -14.93 10.10
CA GLY A 245 -13.37 -13.97 9.76
C GLY A 245 -12.99 -14.00 8.28
N LEU A 246 -12.90 -15.19 7.68
CA LEU A 246 -12.63 -15.38 6.26
C LEU A 246 -13.73 -14.79 5.38
N LEU A 247 -14.99 -14.99 5.74
CA LEU A 247 -16.12 -14.38 5.02
C LEU A 247 -16.02 -12.84 5.02
N MET A 248 -15.66 -12.24 6.16
CA MET A 248 -15.42 -10.79 6.25
C MET A 248 -14.19 -10.34 5.46
N ALA A 249 -13.15 -11.17 5.39
CA ALA A 249 -11.99 -10.93 4.54
C ALA A 249 -12.38 -10.86 3.07
N VAL A 250 -13.19 -11.81 2.59
CA VAL A 250 -13.70 -11.83 1.22
C VAL A 250 -14.54 -10.59 0.93
N PHE A 251 -15.48 -10.22 1.82
CA PHE A 251 -16.27 -9.00 1.65
C PHE A 251 -15.43 -7.71 1.64
N ALA A 252 -14.38 -7.65 2.46
CA ALA A 252 -13.46 -6.53 2.45
C ALA A 252 -12.71 -6.44 1.11
N LEU A 253 -12.25 -7.57 0.56
CA LEU A 253 -11.52 -7.63 -0.71
C LEU A 253 -12.39 -7.30 -1.92
N ILE A 254 -13.63 -7.79 -1.98
CA ILE A 254 -14.56 -7.52 -3.10
C ILE A 254 -14.88 -6.02 -3.23
N ARG A 255 -14.86 -5.27 -2.13
CA ARG A 255 -15.14 -3.83 -2.12
C ARG A 255 -13.95 -2.96 -2.51
N LEU A 256 -12.77 -3.55 -2.71
CA LEU A 256 -11.60 -2.80 -3.12
C LEU A 256 -11.70 -2.44 -4.61
N LYS A 257 -11.69 -1.13 -4.91
CA LYS A 257 -11.38 -0.67 -6.26
C LYS A 257 -9.89 -0.97 -6.54
N ILE A 258 -9.62 -1.44 -7.77
CA ILE A 258 -8.32 -1.80 -8.35
C ILE A 258 -7.14 -1.21 -7.57
N TYR A 259 -6.38 -2.07 -6.87
CA TYR A 259 -5.23 -1.67 -6.08
C TYR A 259 -3.94 -1.99 -6.85
N SER A 260 -3.20 -0.95 -7.23
CA SER A 260 -1.92 -1.03 -7.96
C SER A 260 -0.69 -0.85 -7.06
N GLY A 261 -0.86 -0.80 -5.73
CA GLY A 261 0.24 -0.55 -4.80
C GLY A 261 1.17 -1.77 -4.62
N PRO A 262 2.49 -1.56 -4.46
CA PRO A 262 3.50 -2.64 -4.42
C PRO A 262 3.37 -3.58 -3.22
N TYR A 263 2.70 -3.16 -2.14
CA TYR A 263 2.67 -3.88 -0.87
C TYR A 263 1.40 -4.67 -0.60
N ALA A 264 0.39 -4.59 -1.49
CA ALA A 264 -0.91 -5.27 -1.37
C ALA A 264 -1.51 -5.17 0.06
N LEU A 265 -1.40 -4.02 0.73
CA LEU A 265 -1.83 -3.83 2.12
C LEU A 265 -3.23 -4.40 2.43
N PRO A 266 -4.24 -4.22 1.58
CA PRO A 266 -5.58 -4.73 1.88
C PRO A 266 -5.63 -6.26 1.98
N LEU A 267 -4.76 -6.97 1.25
CA LEU A 267 -4.62 -8.42 1.35
C LEU A 267 -4.11 -8.84 2.72
N TRP A 268 -3.14 -8.10 3.27
CA TRP A 268 -2.58 -8.37 4.59
C TRP A 268 -3.57 -8.13 5.71
N VAL A 269 -4.31 -7.02 5.62
CA VAL A 269 -5.42 -6.75 6.54
C VAL A 269 -6.47 -7.86 6.43
N ALA A 270 -6.76 -8.35 5.22
CA ALA A 270 -7.67 -9.47 5.01
C ALA A 270 -7.18 -10.78 5.62
N LEU A 271 -5.88 -11.08 5.54
CA LEU A 271 -5.29 -12.28 6.13
C LEU A 271 -5.42 -12.30 7.66
N VAL A 272 -5.20 -11.16 8.31
CA VAL A 272 -5.31 -11.02 9.78
C VAL A 272 -6.73 -11.27 10.29
N ARG A 273 -7.76 -11.10 9.44
CA ARG A 273 -9.16 -11.32 9.83
C ARG A 273 -9.46 -12.77 10.20
N VAL A 274 -8.78 -13.73 9.59
CA VAL A 274 -9.01 -15.15 9.84
C VAL A 274 -8.64 -15.51 11.29
N PRO A 275 -7.40 -15.29 11.76
CA PRO A 275 -7.06 -15.56 13.14
C PRO A 275 -7.75 -14.62 14.13
N SER A 276 -8.04 -13.36 13.78
CA SER A 276 -8.84 -12.49 14.66
C SER A 276 -10.26 -13.01 14.84
N GLY A 277 -10.86 -13.58 13.78
CA GLY A 277 -12.19 -14.19 13.83
C GLY A 277 -12.21 -15.44 14.72
N ALA A 278 -11.18 -16.29 14.62
CA ALA A 278 -11.01 -17.43 15.53
C ALA A 278 -10.89 -16.99 17.00
N ALA A 279 -10.06 -15.98 17.27
CA ALA A 279 -9.90 -15.43 18.62
C ALA A 279 -11.21 -14.82 19.17
N ALA A 280 -11.92 -14.04 18.35
CA ALA A 280 -13.21 -13.45 18.74
C ALA A 280 -14.28 -14.52 19.00
N ALA A 281 -14.29 -15.60 18.23
CA ALA A 281 -15.18 -16.73 18.44
C ALA A 281 -14.90 -17.45 19.76
N LEU A 282 -13.63 -17.67 20.11
CA LEU A 282 -13.25 -18.28 21.37
C LEU A 282 -13.70 -17.42 22.56
N VAL A 283 -13.46 -16.10 22.50
CA VAL A 283 -13.94 -15.16 23.53
C VAL A 283 -15.47 -15.18 23.62
N GLY A 284 -16.17 -15.16 22.49
CA GLY A 284 -17.64 -15.23 22.46
C GLY A 284 -18.18 -16.54 23.05
N ALA A 285 -17.55 -17.68 22.73
CA ALA A 285 -17.91 -18.97 23.29
C ALA A 285 -17.70 -19.02 24.82
N LEU A 286 -16.60 -18.46 25.32
CA LEU A 286 -16.32 -18.35 26.75
C LEU A 286 -17.35 -17.45 27.46
N LEU A 287 -17.77 -16.35 26.84
CA LEU A 287 -18.80 -15.47 27.41
C LEU A 287 -20.18 -16.15 27.46
N LEU A 288 -20.56 -16.87 26.40
CA LEU A 288 -21.84 -17.58 26.33
C LEU A 288 -21.91 -18.74 27.33
N GLN A 289 -20.85 -19.54 27.41
CA GLN A 289 -20.84 -20.75 28.24
C GLN A 289 -20.39 -20.48 29.68
N GLY A 290 -19.61 -19.44 29.92
CA GLY A 290 -19.09 -19.06 31.24
C GLY A 290 -20.12 -18.47 32.19
N GLN A 291 -21.39 -18.30 31.75
CA GLN A 291 -22.48 -17.75 32.56
C GLN A 291 -22.13 -16.39 33.21
N VAL A 292 -21.22 -15.62 32.59
CA VAL A 292 -20.81 -14.29 33.08
C VAL A 292 -22.03 -13.37 33.20
N PHE A 293 -23.01 -13.56 32.31
CA PHE A 293 -24.33 -12.97 32.40
C PHE A 293 -25.35 -14.08 32.71
N ASN A 294 -25.99 -13.99 33.89
CA ASN A 294 -27.05 -14.92 34.34
C ASN A 294 -28.28 -14.99 33.41
N SER A 295 -28.34 -14.13 32.39
CA SER A 295 -29.41 -14.07 31.40
C SER A 295 -29.17 -14.92 30.15
N LEU A 296 -27.97 -15.50 29.98
CA LEU A 296 -27.63 -16.31 28.81
C LEU A 296 -27.67 -17.79 29.17
N THR A 297 -28.48 -18.58 28.47
CA THR A 297 -28.51 -20.03 28.66
C THR A 297 -27.36 -20.70 27.91
N PRO A 298 -26.70 -21.73 28.50
CA PRO A 298 -25.69 -22.53 27.80
C PRO A 298 -26.24 -23.12 26.51
N GLN A 299 -25.45 -23.10 25.44
CA GLN A 299 -25.87 -23.55 24.11
C GLN A 299 -25.44 -25.00 23.83
N THR A 300 -26.19 -25.68 22.96
CA THR A 300 -25.81 -27.00 22.41
C THR A 300 -24.61 -26.86 21.47
N ARG A 301 -23.95 -27.97 21.09
CA ARG A 301 -22.78 -27.95 20.17
C ARG A 301 -23.04 -27.17 18.88
N SER A 302 -24.14 -27.46 18.19
CA SER A 302 -24.50 -26.81 16.94
C SER A 302 -24.80 -25.32 17.12
N GLY A 303 -25.50 -24.96 18.20
CA GLY A 303 -25.75 -23.55 18.55
C GLY A 303 -24.45 -22.82 18.86
N LEU A 304 -23.55 -23.43 19.63
CA LEU A 304 -22.25 -22.87 19.98
C LEU A 304 -21.37 -22.61 18.74
N LEU A 305 -21.33 -23.55 17.77
CA LEU A 305 -20.60 -23.35 16.52
C LEU A 305 -21.22 -22.25 15.64
N ALA A 306 -22.54 -22.13 15.61
CA ALA A 306 -23.22 -21.04 14.90
C ALA A 306 -22.89 -19.67 15.52
N TYR A 307 -22.92 -19.57 16.86
CA TYR A 307 -22.50 -18.36 17.57
C TYR A 307 -21.01 -18.08 17.40
N ALA A 308 -20.15 -19.11 17.39
CA ALA A 308 -18.72 -18.95 17.14
C ALA A 308 -18.46 -18.33 15.75
N ALA A 309 -19.12 -18.82 14.70
CA ALA A 309 -19.03 -18.23 13.37
C ALA A 309 -19.54 -16.77 13.34
N PHE A 310 -20.64 -16.50 14.05
CA PHE A 310 -21.19 -15.14 14.18
C PHE A 310 -20.20 -14.19 14.89
N PHE A 311 -19.66 -14.60 16.04
CA PHE A 311 -18.66 -13.83 16.78
C PHE A 311 -17.36 -13.67 16.00
N GLY A 312 -16.97 -14.64 15.17
CA GLY A 312 -15.80 -14.49 14.29
C GLY A 312 -16.00 -13.41 13.21
N ALA A 313 -17.23 -13.16 12.79
CA ALA A 313 -17.59 -12.10 11.86
C ALA A 313 -17.87 -10.74 12.55
N ALA A 314 -18.15 -10.74 13.86
CA ALA A 314 -18.66 -9.60 14.61
C ALA A 314 -17.69 -8.41 14.79
N PRO A 315 -16.37 -8.60 15.05
CA PRO A 315 -15.45 -7.50 15.31
C PRO A 315 -15.50 -6.39 14.26
N GLU A 316 -15.69 -6.71 12.98
CA GLU A 316 -15.75 -5.67 11.94
C GLU A 316 -17.12 -5.05 11.76
N VAL A 317 -18.19 -5.81 11.97
CA VAL A 317 -19.56 -5.30 11.80
C VAL A 317 -19.85 -4.23 12.85
N VAL A 318 -19.42 -4.46 14.09
CA VAL A 318 -19.62 -3.51 15.19
C VAL A 318 -18.80 -2.24 14.96
N LEU A 319 -17.50 -2.35 14.62
CA LEU A 319 -16.67 -1.18 14.36
C LEU A 319 -17.19 -0.36 13.17
N ARG A 320 -17.56 -1.02 12.05
CA ARG A 320 -18.12 -0.31 10.88
C ARG A 320 -19.45 0.37 11.19
N LEU A 321 -20.26 -0.22 12.07
CA LEU A 321 -21.52 0.39 12.50
C LEU A 321 -21.27 1.61 13.38
N ILE A 322 -20.33 1.52 14.32
CA ILE A 322 -19.93 2.65 15.17
C ILE A 322 -19.35 3.77 14.31
N ASP A 323 -18.40 3.47 13.42
CA ASP A 323 -17.80 4.46 12.51
C ASP A 323 -18.86 5.15 11.66
N LYS A 324 -19.83 4.39 11.14
CA LYS A 324 -20.94 4.96 10.38
C LYS A 324 -21.80 5.89 11.23
N ARG A 325 -22.14 5.50 12.46
CA ARG A 325 -22.93 6.32 13.39
C ARG A 325 -22.19 7.58 13.84
N VAL A 326 -20.89 7.47 14.10
CA VAL A 326 -20.03 8.61 14.45
C VAL A 326 -19.91 9.56 13.26
N ASN A 327 -19.71 9.04 12.05
CA ASN A 327 -19.67 9.86 10.84
C ASN A 327 -21.01 10.55 10.55
N GLU A 328 -22.14 9.88 10.74
CA GLU A 328 -23.48 10.47 10.62
C GLU A 328 -23.71 11.56 11.69
N ALA A 329 -23.35 11.29 12.95
CA ALA A 329 -23.50 12.24 14.05
C ALA A 329 -22.59 13.47 13.90
N THR A 330 -21.35 13.26 13.45
CA THR A 330 -20.41 14.36 13.18
C THR A 330 -20.77 15.11 11.89
N ALA A 331 -21.32 14.45 10.87
CA ALA A 331 -21.85 15.11 9.68
C ALA A 331 -23.06 16.00 10.02
N ALA A 332 -23.93 15.55 10.92
CA ALA A 332 -25.04 16.37 11.44
C ALA A 332 -24.56 17.55 12.31
N ALA A 333 -23.36 17.47 12.87
CA ALA A 333 -22.76 18.51 13.73
C ALA A 333 -21.71 19.39 13.00
N ARG A 334 -21.41 19.15 11.72
CA ARG A 334 -20.41 19.92 10.98
C ARG A 334 -20.98 21.25 10.48
N PRO A 335 -20.33 22.40 10.76
CA PRO A 335 -20.73 23.68 10.21
C PRO A 335 -20.59 23.71 8.67
N LYS A 336 -21.43 24.49 8.00
CA LYS A 336 -21.57 24.58 6.52
C LYS A 336 -20.29 25.03 5.78
N SER A 337 -19.21 25.33 6.48
CA SER A 337 -17.93 25.84 5.97
C SER A 337 -16.73 24.92 6.28
N ASP A 338 -16.94 23.59 6.30
CA ASP A 338 -15.84 22.62 6.44
C ASP A 338 -15.02 22.51 5.12
N PRO A 339 -13.71 22.80 5.12
CA PRO A 339 -12.85 22.76 3.94
C PRO A 339 -12.65 21.37 3.31
N LEU A 340 -13.22 20.30 3.90
CA LEU A 340 -13.21 18.94 3.35
C LEU A 340 -14.43 18.60 2.49
N GLN A 341 -15.28 19.58 2.12
CA GLN A 341 -16.30 19.33 1.10
C GLN A 341 -15.66 19.01 -0.27
N PRO A 342 -16.09 17.96 -0.98
CA PRO A 342 -15.86 17.88 -2.42
C PRO A 342 -16.48 19.12 -3.05
N VAL A 343 -15.68 19.92 -3.74
CA VAL A 343 -16.17 21.05 -4.53
C VAL A 343 -17.20 20.49 -5.52
N PRO A 344 -18.49 20.91 -5.47
CA PRO A 344 -19.44 20.50 -6.49
C PRO A 344 -18.93 21.00 -7.85
N PRO A 345 -19.07 20.22 -8.93
CA PRO A 345 -18.60 20.63 -10.25
C PRO A 345 -19.19 21.99 -10.61
N ALA A 346 -18.32 22.94 -10.93
CA ALA A 346 -18.71 24.27 -11.35
C ALA A 346 -19.47 24.16 -12.69
N GLY A 347 -20.80 24.24 -12.63
CA GLY A 347 -21.64 24.28 -13.82
C GLY A 347 -23.06 23.83 -13.59
N ALA A 348 -23.88 24.67 -12.94
CA ALA A 348 -25.33 24.72 -13.15
C ALA A 348 -25.91 25.97 -12.46
N ASN A 349 -25.42 27.16 -12.83
CA ASN A 349 -26.28 28.35 -12.85
C ASN A 349 -26.48 28.70 -14.31
N ALA A 350 -27.64 28.31 -14.84
CA ALA A 350 -28.26 28.94 -16.00
C ALA A 350 -29.77 28.70 -15.87
N ASP A 351 -30.46 29.77 -15.48
CA ASP A 351 -31.76 30.21 -15.97
C ASP A 351 -32.97 29.27 -15.82
N SER A 352 -33.97 29.69 -15.04
CA SER A 352 -35.13 30.44 -15.57
C SER A 352 -36.32 30.44 -14.62
N THR A 353 -36.94 31.64 -14.55
CA THR A 353 -38.26 32.04 -14.02
C THR A 353 -38.51 32.01 -12.52
#